data_AF-A0A7X6XFG3-F1
#
_entry.id   AF-A0A7X6XFG3-F1
#
_cell.length_a   1.000
_cell.length_b   1.000
_cell.length_c   1.000
_cell.angle_alpha   90.00
_cell.angle_beta   90.00
_cell.angle_gamma   90.00
#
_symmetry.space_group_name_H-M   'P 1'
#
loop_
_entity.id
_entity.type
_entity.pdbx_description
1 polymer ?
#
loop_
_entity_poly.entity_id
_entity_poly.type
_entity_poly.pdbx_seq_one_letter_code
_entity_poly.pdbx_strand_id
1 'polypeptide(L)'
;MITYSLTLFDYQHGCLDITPTLQYNKLTTLSFTYNPIEKKVFTKQNWTFFSTASYNSFNIAGLGAGVYYKNRGLHYKYLWNTLTKENGHELGVNIMF
;
A
#
# COMPACT_ATOMS: atom_id res chain seq x y z
N MET A 1 46.23 -7.60 23.68
CA MET A 1 44.83 -7.95 23.34
C MET A 1 44.65 -7.58 21.89
N ILE A 2 44.25 -8.52 21.03
CA ILE A 2 44.09 -8.27 19.59
C ILE A 2 42.60 -8.41 19.28
N THR A 3 42.04 -7.34 18.72
CA THR A 3 40.63 -7.26 18.34
C THR A 3 40.54 -7.35 16.83
N TYR A 4 39.80 -8.33 16.33
CA TYR A 4 39.56 -8.49 14.90
C TYR A 4 38.14 -8.02 14.60
N SER A 5 37.96 -7.29 13.50
CA SER A 5 36.64 -6.89 12.99
C SER A 5 36.38 -7.65 11.70
N LEU A 6 35.31 -8.46 11.68
CA LEU A 6 34.95 -9.27 10.53
C LEU A 6 33.47 -9.01 10.18
N THR A 7 33.24 -8.53 8.96
CA THR A 7 31.90 -8.38 8.38
C THR A 7 31.55 -9.69 7.69
N LEU A 8 30.56 -10.43 8.23
CA LEU A 8 30.20 -11.76 7.72
C LEU A 8 29.19 -11.72 6.57
N PHE A 9 28.36 -10.67 6.50
CA PHE A 9 27.34 -10.53 5.47
C PHE A 9 27.32 -9.11 4.92
N ASP A 10 27.44 -9.00 3.60
CA ASP A 10 27.49 -7.72 2.90
C ASP A 10 26.09 -7.09 2.78
N TYR A 11 26.06 -5.76 2.77
CA TYR A 11 24.95 -4.82 3.01
C TYR A 11 23.72 -4.95 2.10
N GLN A 12 23.65 -5.95 1.21
CA GLN A 12 22.52 -6.17 0.31
C GLN A 12 21.34 -6.92 0.96
N HIS A 13 21.58 -7.72 2.01
CA HIS A 13 20.55 -8.58 2.61
C HIS A 13 20.48 -8.53 4.15
N GLY A 14 21.25 -7.65 4.79
CA GLY A 14 21.36 -7.53 6.25
C GLY A 14 22.81 -7.66 6.68
N CYS A 15 23.31 -6.66 7.43
CA CYS A 15 24.69 -6.67 7.91
C CYS A 15 24.76 -7.39 9.26
N LEU A 16 25.68 -8.34 9.37
CA LEU A 16 26.09 -8.93 10.64
C LEU A 16 27.61 -8.73 10.76
N ASP A 17 27.98 -7.77 11.59
CA ASP A 17 29.36 -7.51 11.97
C ASP A 17 29.67 -8.23 13.28
N ILE A 18 30.75 -9.00 13.29
CA ILE A 18 31.27 -9.65 14.50
C ILE A 18 32.64 -9.08 14.85
N THR A 19 32.84 -8.78 16.13
CA THR A 19 34.12 -8.30 16.68
C THR A 19 34.63 -9.29 17.73
N PRO A 20 35.22 -10.42 17.32
CA PRO A 20 35.83 -11.35 18.25
C PRO A 20 37.10 -10.75 18.87
N THR A 21 37.17 -10.78 20.21
CA THR A 21 38.36 -10.37 20.96
C THR A 21 39.11 -11.61 21.45
N LEU A 22 40.38 -11.75 21.05
CA LEU A 22 41.23 -12.89 21.38
C LEU A 22 42.23 -12.54 22.50
N GLN A 23 42.23 -13.33 23.57
CA GLN A 23 43.20 -13.24 24.66
C GLN A 23 43.68 -14.65 25.04
N TYR A 24 45.00 -14.87 25.09
CA TYR A 24 45.63 -16.17 25.39
C TYR A 24 45.17 -17.34 24.51
N ASN A 25 45.02 -17.13 23.20
CA ASN A 25 44.54 -18.15 22.25
C ASN A 25 43.17 -18.75 22.62
N LYS A 26 42.38 -18.06 23.44
CA LYS A 26 41.00 -18.42 23.79
C LYS A 26 40.08 -17.28 23.38
N LEU A 27 38.95 -17.64 22.79
CA LEU A 27 37.89 -16.69 22.45
C LEU A 27 37.24 -16.21 23.75
N THR A 28 37.43 -14.94 24.11
CA THR A 28 36.95 -14.40 25.40
C THR A 28 35.55 -13.79 25.26
N THR A 29 35.29 -13.10 24.15
CA THR A 29 34.03 -12.40 23.91
C THR A 29 33.73 -12.34 22.40
N LEU A 30 32.49 -12.63 22.04
CA LEU A 30 31.96 -12.54 20.68
C LEU A 30 30.83 -11.49 20.68
N SER A 31 31.19 -10.24 20.37
CA SER A 31 30.20 -9.17 20.20
C SER A 31 29.69 -9.19 18.76
N PHE A 32 28.37 -9.22 18.58
CA PHE A 32 27.74 -9.18 17.27
C PHE A 32 26.74 -8.01 17.20
N THR A 33 26.74 -7.29 16.08
CA THR A 33 25.79 -6.22 15.79
C THR A 33 24.94 -6.65 14.60
N TYR A 34 23.63 -6.79 14.80
CA TYR A 34 22.68 -7.22 13.78
C TYR A 34 21.77 -6.06 13.37
N ASN A 35 21.90 -5.61 12.12
CA ASN A 35 21.06 -4.55 11.55
C ASN A 35 20.07 -5.18 10.54
N PRO A 36 18.82 -5.49 10.95
CA PRO A 36 17.83 -6.04 10.03
C PRO A 36 17.42 -4.99 8.99
N ILE A 37 17.42 -5.36 7.71
CA ILE A 37 16.78 -4.56 6.67
C ILE A 37 15.28 -4.84 6.75
N GLU A 38 14.53 -3.92 7.33
CA GLU A 38 13.06 -3.99 7.36
C GLU A 38 12.50 -3.95 5.94
N LYS A 39 11.98 -5.08 5.47
CA LYS A 39 11.24 -5.16 4.22
C LYS A 39 9.94 -4.38 4.39
N LYS A 40 9.91 -3.11 3.96
CA LYS A 40 8.67 -2.31 3.89
C LYS A 40 7.70 -2.97 2.92
N VAL A 41 6.79 -3.78 3.44
CA VAL A 41 5.65 -4.29 2.68
C VAL A 41 4.69 -3.13 2.51
N PHE A 42 4.75 -2.47 1.36
CA PHE A 42 3.71 -1.50 0.99
C PHE A 42 2.42 -2.29 0.78
N THR A 43 1.55 -2.30 1.79
CA THR A 43 0.16 -2.76 1.64
C THR A 43 -0.46 -1.94 0.52
N LYS A 44 -0.63 -2.55 -0.66
CA LYS A 44 -1.27 -1.88 -1.81
C LYS A 44 -2.65 -1.39 -1.36
N GLN A 45 -2.87 -0.09 -1.52
CA GLN A 45 -4.16 0.52 -1.21
C GLN A 45 -5.20 0.00 -2.20
N ASN A 46 -6.11 -0.85 -1.71
CA ASN A 46 -7.10 -1.57 -2.52
C ASN A 46 -8.39 -0.79 -2.75
N TRP A 47 -8.49 0.42 -2.21
CA TRP A 47 -9.67 1.28 -2.26
C TRP A 47 -9.41 2.46 -3.20
N THR A 48 -10.20 2.56 -4.26
CA THR A 48 -10.15 3.66 -5.22
C THR A 48 -11.48 4.41 -5.20
N PHE A 49 -11.46 5.65 -4.75
CA PHE A 49 -12.63 6.53 -4.77
C PHE A 49 -12.75 7.22 -6.11
N PHE A 50 -13.97 7.39 -6.60
CA PHE A 50 -14.24 8.12 -7.83
C PHE A 50 -15.53 8.93 -7.73
N SER A 51 -15.58 10.03 -8.47
CA SER A 51 -16.81 10.78 -8.73
C SER A 51 -17.23 10.58 -10.17
N THR A 52 -18.52 10.68 -10.43
CA THR A 52 -19.10 10.58 -11.77
C THR A 52 -20.06 11.73 -12.00
N ALA A 53 -19.99 12.33 -13.18
CA ALA A 53 -20.98 13.27 -13.68
C ALA A 53 -21.43 12.77 -15.05
N SER A 54 -22.74 12.76 -15.28
CA SER A 54 -23.33 12.27 -16.53
C SER A 54 -24.40 13.22 -17.03
N TYR A 55 -24.50 13.37 -18.34
CA TYR A 55 -25.59 14.10 -18.99
C TYR A 55 -26.07 13.29 -20.20
N ASN A 56 -27.39 13.21 -20.38
CA ASN A 56 -28.02 12.44 -21.45
C ASN A 56 -28.86 13.37 -22.36
N SER A 57 -29.04 12.98 -23.63
CA SER A 57 -29.98 13.56 -24.60
C SER A 57 -31.44 13.66 -24.11
N PHE A 58 -31.84 12.90 -23.08
CA PHE A 58 -33.13 13.06 -22.39
C PHE A 58 -33.17 14.22 -21.37
N ASN A 59 -32.15 15.10 -21.34
CA ASN A 59 -32.03 16.22 -20.39
C ASN A 59 -31.95 15.79 -18.92
N ILE A 60 -31.43 14.60 -18.69
CA ILE A 60 -31.14 14.09 -17.34
C ILE A 60 -29.67 14.35 -17.07
N ALA A 61 -29.42 15.21 -16.10
CA ALA A 61 -28.10 15.40 -15.52
C ALA A 61 -27.98 14.50 -14.29
N GLY A 62 -26.78 14.04 -13.99
CA GLY A 62 -26.54 13.22 -12.81
C GLY A 62 -25.15 13.43 -12.26
N LEU A 63 -25.03 13.37 -10.94
CA LEU A 63 -23.78 13.48 -10.21
C LEU A 63 -23.75 12.45 -9.10
N GLY A 64 -22.63 11.77 -8.97
CA GLY A 64 -22.48 10.63 -8.10
C GLY A 64 -21.06 10.42 -7.63
N ALA A 65 -20.93 9.50 -6.69
CA ALA A 65 -19.65 9.04 -6.19
C ALA A 65 -19.71 7.54 -5.95
N GLY A 66 -18.54 6.91 -6.02
CA GLY A 66 -18.41 5.49 -5.82
C GLY A 66 -17.03 5.12 -5.35
N VAL A 67 -16.88 3.84 -5.09
CA VAL A 67 -15.64 3.27 -4.62
C VAL A 67 -15.42 1.90 -5.24
N TYR A 68 -14.19 1.62 -5.64
CA TYR A 68 -13.73 0.31 -6.05
C TYR A 68 -12.90 -0.32 -4.95
N TYR A 69 -13.24 -1.57 -4.62
CA TYR A 69 -12.41 -2.47 -3.84
C TYR A 69 -11.92 -3.61 -4.73
N LYS A 70 -10.63 -3.58 -5.07
CA LYS A 70 -10.01 -4.52 -6.03
C LYS A 70 -10.75 -4.56 -7.38
N ASN A 71 -11.59 -5.57 -7.59
CA ASN A 71 -12.33 -5.82 -8.84
C ASN A 71 -13.83 -5.51 -8.74
N ARG A 72 -14.31 -5.08 -7.56
CA ARG A 72 -15.73 -4.81 -7.30
C ARG A 72 -15.89 -3.35 -6.93
N GLY A 73 -16.80 -2.65 -7.59
CA GLY A 73 -17.13 -1.27 -7.32
C GLY A 73 -18.59 -1.09 -6.97
N LEU A 74 -18.86 -0.09 -6.14
CA LEU A 74 -20.21 0.32 -5.79
C LEU A 74 -20.29 1.83 -5.99
N HIS A 75 -21.38 2.30 -6.59
CA HIS A 75 -21.59 3.72 -6.81
C HIS A 75 -23.03 4.12 -6.56
N TYR A 76 -23.17 5.38 -6.17
CA TYR A 76 -24.43 6.06 -6.00
C TYR A 76 -24.43 7.32 -6.83
N LYS A 77 -25.51 7.57 -7.55
CA LYS A 77 -25.67 8.73 -8.42
C LYS A 77 -27.05 9.35 -8.23
N TYR A 78 -27.05 10.65 -8.01
CA TYR A 78 -28.26 11.47 -7.98
C TYR A 78 -28.53 11.97 -9.39
N LEU A 79 -29.75 11.77 -9.88
CA LEU A 79 -30.22 12.16 -11.20
C LEU A 79 -31.26 13.26 -11.05
N TRP A 80 -31.21 14.27 -11.90
CA TRP A 80 -32.25 15.29 -12.00
C TRP A 80 -32.53 15.59 -13.46
N ASN A 81 -33.82 15.64 -13.79
CA ASN A 81 -34.30 16.03 -15.11
C ASN A 81 -34.44 17.56 -15.17
N THR A 82 -33.72 18.20 -16.08
CA THR A 82 -33.75 19.67 -16.21
C THR A 82 -35.04 20.19 -16.86
N LEU A 83 -35.81 19.33 -17.55
CA LEU A 83 -37.07 19.67 -18.19
C LEU A 83 -38.28 19.39 -17.29
N THR A 84 -38.41 18.16 -16.76
CA THR A 84 -39.56 17.77 -15.93
C THR A 84 -39.39 18.10 -14.44
N LYS A 85 -38.20 18.56 -14.01
CA LYS A 85 -37.83 18.79 -12.59
C LYS A 85 -37.98 17.56 -11.70
N GLU A 86 -38.01 16.37 -12.30
CA GLU A 86 -38.05 15.11 -11.58
C GLU A 86 -36.66 14.71 -11.10
N ASN A 87 -36.61 14.04 -9.96
CA ASN A 87 -35.37 13.57 -9.35
C ASN A 87 -35.37 12.04 -9.29
N GLY A 88 -34.18 11.46 -9.35
CA GLY A 88 -33.97 10.03 -9.29
C GLY A 88 -32.71 9.67 -8.51
N HIS A 89 -32.70 8.46 -7.97
CA HIS A 89 -31.55 7.88 -7.29
C HIS A 89 -31.15 6.60 -8.03
N GLU A 90 -29.87 6.49 -8.36
CA GLU A 90 -29.30 5.31 -8.99
C GLU A 90 -28.25 4.71 -8.06
N LEU A 91 -28.40 3.40 -7.80
CA LEU A 91 -27.42 2.58 -7.09
C LEU A 91 -26.93 1.52 -8.05
N GLY A 92 -25.61 1.42 -8.21
CA GLY A 92 -25.00 0.50 -9.16
C GLY A 92 -23.83 -0.26 -8.57
N VAL A 93 -23.64 -1.49 -9.06
CA VAL A 93 -22.51 -2.36 -8.74
C VAL A 93 -21.74 -2.63 -10.03
N ASN A 94 -20.44 -2.40 -10.01
CA ASN A 94 -19.54 -2.65 -11.14
C ASN A 94 -18.60 -3.81 -10.80
N ILE A 95 -18.37 -4.72 -11.75
CA ILE A 95 -17.42 -5.82 -11.62
C ILE A 95 -16.45 -5.73 -12.81
N MET A 96 -15.16 -5.55 -12.53
CA MET A 96 -14.10 -5.59 -13.54
C MET A 96 -13.50 -7.01 -13.57
N PHE A 97 -13.66 -7.68 -14.70
CA PHE A 97 -13.07 -8.98 -15.03
C PHE A 97 -11.70 -8.81 -15.69
#